data_AF-A0A3N5XNM5-F1
#
_entry.id   AF-A0A3N5XNM5-F1
#
_cell.length_a   1.000
_cell.length_b   1.000
_cell.length_c   1.000
_cell.angle_alpha   90.00
_cell.angle_beta   90.00
_cell.angle_gamma   90.00
#
_symmetry.space_group_name_H-M   'P 1'
#
loop_
_entity.id
_entity.type
_entity.pdbx_description
1 polymer ?
#
loop_
_entity_poly.entity_id
_entity_poly.type
_entity_poly.pdbx_seq_one_letter_code
_entity_poly.pdbx_strand_id
1 'polypeptide(L)'
;MRSIGIAGSVAKAFIGSKLTPLIIVASILLGVGAVILLPREEEPQIIVPMIDVFVQMPGASAKEVEERITKPMEKLIWEVPGVEYIYSTSSPGFAMAIVRFYVGEDEEDAIVRLNQKMFANFDLIPPGASQPLIKPRSIDDVPILALTLWSDRYDHYDLRRVAAQVHDEIKQVTDVSEVKLIGGQRRQLRVTLDEARMAALQATPGHILGMLQQANRQLQSGSFAAGNREFLVETGGFLTSAEEVGQVVVGVSNGRPVYLRDVARIEDGPEEPASYVLFGQGPAVEYSHTLIGKSVHPLSQVQPEGSLFAAPIDEQLSAVSSQ
;
A
#
# COMPACT_ATOMS: atom_id res chain seq x y z
N MET A 1 -5.33 67.30 44.79
CA MET A 1 -4.21 66.75 43.97
C MET A 1 -4.73 65.48 43.31
N ARG A 2 -4.86 65.43 41.97
CA ARG A 2 -5.36 64.23 41.29
C ARG A 2 -4.34 63.10 41.51
N SER A 3 -4.77 62.00 42.15
CA SER A 3 -3.92 60.83 42.30
C SER A 3 -3.61 60.29 40.91
N ILE A 4 -2.32 60.05 40.67
CA ILE A 4 -1.89 59.43 39.43
C ILE A 4 -2.37 57.97 39.50
N GLY A 5 -3.22 57.57 38.56
CA GLY A 5 -3.67 56.17 38.46
C GLY A 5 -2.51 55.22 38.14
N ILE A 6 -2.75 53.90 38.21
CA ILE A 6 -1.73 52.87 38.01
C ILE A 6 -0.91 53.08 36.73
N ALA A 7 -1.57 53.39 35.61
CA ALA A 7 -0.93 53.67 34.33
C ALA A 7 0.03 54.88 34.37
N GLY A 8 -0.37 55.95 35.07
CA GLY A 8 0.49 57.14 35.19
C GLY A 8 1.66 56.94 36.15
N SER A 9 1.51 56.07 37.16
CA SER A 9 2.59 55.71 38.08
C SER A 9 3.68 54.92 37.33
N VAL A 10 3.26 53.97 36.51
CA VAL A 10 4.15 53.23 35.60
C VAL A 10 4.81 54.18 34.59
N ALA A 11 4.04 55.03 33.91
CA ALA A 11 4.61 55.97 32.94
C ALA A 11 5.67 56.89 33.57
N LYS A 12 5.42 57.40 34.77
CA LYS A 12 6.39 58.23 35.51
C LYS A 12 7.67 57.47 35.87
N ALA A 13 7.59 56.17 36.17
CA ALA A 13 8.75 55.32 36.46
C ALA A 13 9.63 55.08 35.22
N PHE A 14 9.04 55.02 34.01
CA PHE A 14 9.77 54.72 32.77
C PHE A 14 10.18 55.97 31.97
N ILE A 15 9.49 57.11 32.08
CA ILE A 15 9.74 58.30 31.24
C ILE A 15 11.15 58.89 31.40
N GLY A 16 11.73 58.85 32.60
CA GLY A 16 13.06 59.41 32.89
C GLY A 16 14.15 58.35 33.12
N SER A 17 13.80 57.07 33.01
CA SER A 17 14.70 55.98 33.36
C SER A 17 15.61 55.59 32.19
N LYS A 18 16.91 55.44 32.47
CA LYS A 18 17.88 54.87 31.50
C LYS A 18 17.59 53.39 31.18
N LEU A 19 16.71 52.73 31.93
CA LEU A 19 16.30 51.35 31.69
C LEU A 19 15.36 51.24 30.47
N THR A 20 14.59 52.28 30.15
CA THR A 20 13.64 52.27 29.03
C THR A 20 14.31 51.98 27.66
N PRO A 21 15.38 52.70 27.25
CA PRO A 21 16.08 52.37 26.00
C PRO A 21 16.74 50.99 26.04
N LEU A 22 17.24 50.53 27.20
CA LEU A 22 17.81 49.18 27.33
C LEU A 22 16.75 48.09 27.09
N ILE A 23 15.57 48.27 27.67
CA ILE A 23 14.44 47.36 27.48
C ILE A 23 13.99 47.36 26.03
N ILE A 24 13.92 48.53 25.38
CA ILE A 24 13.60 48.63 23.94
C ILE A 24 14.61 47.84 23.11
N VAL A 25 15.91 48.05 23.34
CA VAL A 25 16.97 47.32 22.60
C VAL A 25 16.90 45.83 22.88
N ALA A 26 16.71 45.41 24.13
CA ALA A 26 16.55 44.01 24.49
C ALA A 26 15.31 43.38 23.82
N SER A 27 14.18 44.08 23.78
CA SER A 27 12.97 43.63 23.08
C SER A 27 13.17 43.52 21.58
N ILE A 28 13.90 44.45 20.96
CA ILE A 28 14.25 44.38 19.54
C ILE A 28 15.16 43.18 19.28
N LEU A 29 16.20 42.97 20.10
CA LEU A 29 17.10 41.83 19.96
C LEU A 29 16.38 40.49 20.17
N LEU A 30 15.45 40.40 21.13
CA LEU A 30 14.58 39.23 21.33
C LEU A 30 13.66 39.01 20.13
N GLY A 31 13.07 40.07 19.57
CA GLY A 31 12.24 39.99 18.38
C GLY A 31 13.01 39.52 17.15
N VAL A 32 14.22 40.04 16.93
CA VAL A 32 15.11 39.59 15.85
C VAL A 32 15.53 38.13 16.05
N GLY A 33 15.87 37.74 17.28
CA GLY A 33 16.15 36.35 17.62
C GLY A 33 14.97 35.45 17.30
N ALA A 34 13.76 35.82 17.73
CA ALA A 34 12.54 35.06 17.46
C ALA A 34 12.29 34.89 15.96
N VAL A 35 12.45 35.94 15.14
CA VAL A 35 12.25 35.86 13.69
C VAL A 35 13.27 34.95 13.00
N ILE A 36 14.52 34.92 13.48
CA ILE A 36 15.57 34.06 12.91
C ILE A 36 15.41 32.61 13.35
N LEU A 37 14.97 32.38 14.59
CA LEU A 37 14.80 31.04 15.18
C LEU A 37 13.45 30.39 14.85
N LEU A 38 12.43 31.16 14.44
CA LEU A 38 11.12 30.62 14.11
C LEU A 38 11.22 29.75 12.84
N PRO A 39 10.92 28.44 12.93
CA PRO A 39 10.84 27.59 11.75
C PRO A 39 9.79 28.16 10.78
N ARG A 40 10.13 28.19 9.50
CA ARG A 40 9.20 28.58 8.43
C ARG A 40 8.65 27.31 7.79
N GLU A 41 7.34 27.13 7.88
CA GLU A 41 6.61 26.11 7.13
C GLU A 41 5.86 26.83 6.01
N GLU A 42 5.95 26.33 4.77
CA GLU A 42 5.29 26.96 3.61
C GLU A 42 3.78 26.69 3.59
N GLU A 43 3.34 25.59 4.20
CA GLU A 43 1.95 25.16 4.27
C GLU A 43 1.62 24.72 5.71
N PRO A 44 0.52 25.22 6.32
CA PRO A 44 0.08 24.68 7.60
C PRO A 44 -0.32 23.21 7.44
N GLN A 45 0.20 22.34 8.30
CA GLN A 45 -0.16 20.92 8.27
C GLN A 45 -1.63 20.74 8.66
N ILE A 46 -2.47 20.35 7.70
CA ILE A 46 -3.87 20.00 7.94
C ILE A 46 -3.95 18.48 8.08
N ILE A 47 -4.12 17.99 9.30
CA ILE A 47 -4.28 16.56 9.55
C ILE A 47 -5.74 16.20 9.33
N VAL A 48 -6.00 15.47 8.25
CA VAL A 48 -7.31 14.89 7.95
C VAL A 48 -7.17 13.37 7.92
N PRO A 49 -7.61 12.66 8.96
CA PRO A 49 -7.54 11.20 8.95
C PRO A 49 -8.41 10.64 7.82
N MET A 50 -7.78 9.90 6.92
CA MET A 50 -8.45 9.21 5.82
C MET A 50 -8.18 7.71 5.92
N ILE A 51 -9.21 6.90 5.73
CA ILE A 51 -9.10 5.46 5.84
C ILE A 51 -9.83 4.81 4.68
N ASP A 52 -9.10 4.01 3.91
CA ASP A 52 -9.68 3.22 2.82
C ASP A 52 -10.16 1.88 3.35
N VAL A 53 -11.38 1.49 3.00
CA VAL A 53 -11.99 0.21 3.33
C VAL A 53 -12.26 -0.55 2.04
N PHE A 54 -11.65 -1.72 1.88
CA PHE A 54 -11.77 -2.56 0.71
C PHE A 54 -12.52 -3.85 1.02
N VAL A 55 -13.49 -4.22 0.19
CA VAL A 55 -14.22 -5.49 0.29
C VAL A 55 -14.30 -6.14 -1.09
N GLN A 56 -13.90 -7.39 -1.18
CA GLN A 56 -13.95 -8.16 -2.42
C GLN A 56 -15.16 -9.10 -2.43
N MET A 57 -15.80 -9.27 -3.58
CA MET A 57 -16.87 -10.25 -3.79
C MET A 57 -16.78 -10.87 -5.19
N PRO A 58 -15.75 -11.69 -5.45
CA PRO A 58 -15.45 -12.18 -6.79
C PRO A 58 -16.67 -12.85 -7.45
N GLY A 59 -16.94 -12.48 -8.70
CA GLY A 59 -18.08 -13.01 -9.47
C GLY A 59 -19.37 -12.21 -9.36
N ALA A 60 -19.47 -11.21 -8.47
CA ALA A 60 -20.63 -10.33 -8.38
C ALA A 60 -20.58 -9.17 -9.38
N SER A 61 -21.75 -8.76 -9.89
CA SER A 61 -21.87 -7.55 -10.72
C SER A 61 -21.72 -6.27 -9.88
N ALA A 62 -21.36 -5.15 -10.49
CA ALA A 62 -21.22 -3.87 -9.78
C ALA A 62 -22.49 -3.48 -9.00
N LYS A 63 -23.68 -3.74 -9.57
CA LYS A 63 -24.97 -3.49 -8.93
C LYS A 63 -25.20 -4.40 -7.72
N GLU A 64 -24.80 -5.66 -7.81
CA GLU A 64 -24.91 -6.58 -6.67
C GLU A 64 -23.95 -6.19 -5.55
N VAL A 65 -22.73 -5.78 -5.89
CA VAL A 65 -21.75 -5.26 -4.94
C VAL A 65 -22.29 -4.01 -4.24
N GLU A 66 -22.87 -3.08 -4.99
CA GLU A 66 -23.47 -1.86 -4.43
C GLU A 66 -24.54 -2.19 -3.37
N GLU A 67 -25.49 -3.05 -3.70
CA GLU A 67 -26.62 -3.37 -2.81
C GLU A 67 -26.23 -4.25 -1.63
N ARG A 68 -25.34 -5.23 -1.83
CA ARG A 68 -25.01 -6.24 -0.82
C ARG A 68 -23.84 -5.83 0.07
N ILE A 69 -22.93 -4.99 -0.42
CA ILE A 69 -21.70 -4.63 0.29
C ILE A 69 -21.66 -3.15 0.56
N THR A 70 -21.67 -2.33 -0.49
CA THR A 70 -21.39 -0.90 -0.35
C THR A 70 -22.41 -0.19 0.53
N LYS A 71 -23.72 -0.35 0.28
CA LYS A 71 -24.77 0.30 1.08
C LYS A 71 -24.79 -0.15 2.55
N PRO A 72 -24.72 -1.46 2.89
CA PRO A 72 -24.62 -1.89 4.29
C PRO A 72 -23.34 -1.38 4.98
N MET A 73 -22.20 -1.43 4.28
CA MET A 73 -20.92 -0.97 4.79
C MET A 73 -20.94 0.53 5.08
N GLU A 74 -21.45 1.36 4.15
CA GLU A 74 -21.60 2.80 4.36
C GLU A 74 -22.41 3.13 5.60
N LYS A 75 -23.57 2.47 5.78
CA LYS A 75 -24.43 2.68 6.96
C LYS A 75 -23.68 2.40 8.26
N LEU A 76 -22.90 1.32 8.31
CA LEU A 76 -22.10 0.97 9.49
C LEU A 76 -20.98 1.99 9.76
N ILE A 77 -20.31 2.45 8.70
CA ILE A 77 -19.23 3.44 8.81
C ILE A 77 -19.79 4.79 9.26
N TRP A 78 -20.98 5.18 8.81
CA TRP A 78 -21.62 6.44 9.20
C TRP A 78 -22.01 6.51 10.68
N GLU A 79 -22.12 5.36 11.35
CA GLU A 79 -22.34 5.29 12.80
C GLU A 79 -21.05 5.51 13.61
N VAL A 80 -19.88 5.60 12.97
CA VAL A 80 -18.60 5.85 13.63
C VAL A 80 -18.50 7.35 13.96
N PRO A 81 -18.30 7.73 15.23
CA PRO A 81 -18.13 9.13 15.61
C PRO A 81 -16.88 9.74 14.97
N GLY A 82 -17.01 10.99 14.51
CA GLY A 82 -15.91 11.73 13.89
C GLY A 82 -15.85 11.61 12.37
N VAL A 83 -16.65 10.74 11.74
CA VAL A 83 -16.73 10.64 10.28
C VAL A 83 -17.46 11.86 9.71
N GLU A 84 -16.84 12.50 8.72
CA GLU A 84 -17.36 13.68 8.01
C GLU A 84 -17.88 13.29 6.61
N TYR A 85 -17.09 12.52 5.85
CA TYR A 85 -17.41 12.10 4.48
C TYR A 85 -17.12 10.62 4.26
N ILE A 86 -18.00 9.93 3.51
CA ILE A 86 -17.73 8.64 2.90
C ILE A 86 -17.87 8.81 1.38
N TYR A 87 -16.83 8.43 0.65
CA TYR A 87 -16.88 8.28 -0.80
C TYR A 87 -16.73 6.82 -1.15
N SER A 88 -17.69 6.24 -1.86
CA SER A 88 -17.65 4.83 -2.23
C SER A 88 -17.58 4.62 -3.73
N THR A 89 -17.04 3.49 -4.13
CA THR A 89 -16.98 3.05 -5.52
C THR A 89 -17.25 1.56 -5.56
N SER A 90 -18.24 1.15 -6.36
CA SER A 90 -18.59 -0.25 -6.60
C SER A 90 -18.20 -0.64 -8.01
N SER A 91 -17.40 -1.68 -8.14
CA SER A 91 -16.96 -2.27 -9.40
C SER A 91 -17.28 -3.77 -9.42
N PRO A 92 -17.26 -4.45 -10.58
CA PRO A 92 -17.45 -5.88 -10.63
C PRO A 92 -16.48 -6.61 -9.68
N GLY A 93 -17.04 -7.35 -8.74
CA GLY A 93 -16.30 -8.10 -7.73
C GLY A 93 -15.57 -7.30 -6.64
N PHE A 94 -15.75 -5.98 -6.56
CA PHE A 94 -14.95 -5.13 -5.67
C PHE A 94 -15.68 -3.87 -5.21
N ALA A 95 -15.61 -3.57 -3.90
CA ALA A 95 -16.07 -2.32 -3.30
C ALA A 95 -14.91 -1.61 -2.59
N MET A 96 -14.86 -0.29 -2.71
CA MET A 96 -13.95 0.59 -1.99
C MET A 96 -14.75 1.73 -1.35
N ALA A 97 -14.46 2.06 -0.10
CA ALA A 97 -14.96 3.25 0.58
C ALA A 97 -13.80 4.04 1.18
N ILE A 98 -13.75 5.34 0.91
CA ILE A 98 -12.81 6.29 1.49
C ILE A 98 -13.55 7.00 2.61
N VAL A 99 -13.12 6.76 3.85
CA VAL A 99 -13.70 7.33 5.07
C VAL A 99 -12.85 8.49 5.51
N ARG A 100 -13.42 9.69 5.51
CA ARG A 100 -12.76 10.92 5.94
C ARG A 100 -13.36 11.38 7.26
N PHE A 101 -12.49 11.64 8.23
CA PHE A 101 -12.86 12.17 9.53
C PHE A 101 -12.74 13.71 9.56
N TYR A 102 -13.33 14.33 10.59
CA TYR A 102 -13.18 15.76 10.82
C TYR A 102 -11.71 16.16 11.04
N VAL A 103 -11.38 17.39 10.63
CA VAL A 103 -10.05 17.97 10.86
C VAL A 103 -9.75 18.04 12.35
N GLY A 104 -8.56 17.56 12.75
CA GLY A 104 -8.12 17.54 14.15
C GLY A 104 -8.65 16.37 14.98
N GLU A 105 -9.40 15.44 14.38
CA GLU A 105 -9.66 14.14 15.00
C GLU A 105 -8.34 13.35 15.14
N ASP A 106 -8.17 12.64 16.25
CA ASP A 106 -7.01 11.79 16.46
C ASP A 106 -7.04 10.58 15.50
N GLU A 107 -5.97 10.40 14.74
CA GLU A 107 -5.89 9.37 13.69
C GLU A 107 -5.91 7.96 14.27
N GLU A 108 -5.19 7.71 15.36
CA GLU A 108 -5.15 6.39 15.99
C GLU A 108 -6.53 5.99 16.51
N ASP A 109 -7.21 6.91 17.20
CA ASP A 109 -8.56 6.73 17.70
C ASP A 109 -9.56 6.49 16.55
N ALA A 110 -9.46 7.26 15.46
CA ALA A 110 -10.31 7.08 14.28
C ALA A 110 -10.14 5.67 13.67
N ILE A 111 -8.88 5.22 13.52
CA ILE A 111 -8.55 3.89 13.01
C ILE A 111 -9.08 2.80 13.93
N VAL A 112 -8.90 2.94 15.24
CA VAL A 112 -9.34 1.95 16.23
C VAL A 112 -10.86 1.86 16.24
N ARG A 113 -11.57 2.99 16.27
CA ARG A 113 -13.04 3.02 16.26
C ARG A 113 -13.62 2.39 14.98
N LEU A 114 -13.06 2.73 13.83
CA LEU A 114 -13.48 2.14 12.56
C LEU A 114 -13.22 0.63 12.52
N ASN A 115 -12.02 0.18 12.92
CA ASN A 115 -11.70 -1.24 12.99
C ASN A 115 -12.63 -2.00 13.93
N GLN A 116 -12.86 -1.48 15.14
CA GLN A 116 -13.76 -2.10 16.11
C GLN A 116 -15.20 -2.15 15.58
N LYS A 117 -15.68 -1.08 14.95
CA LYS A 117 -17.01 -1.04 14.35
C LYS A 117 -17.16 -2.10 13.27
N MET A 118 -16.20 -2.20 12.36
CA MET A 118 -16.24 -3.21 11.30
C MET A 118 -16.13 -4.63 11.87
N PHE A 119 -15.20 -4.86 12.81
CA PHE A 119 -14.98 -6.17 13.42
C PHE A 119 -16.19 -6.67 14.21
N ALA A 120 -16.87 -5.79 14.95
CA ALA A 120 -18.06 -6.12 15.72
C ALA A 120 -19.26 -6.54 14.86
N ASN A 121 -19.23 -6.30 13.55
CA ASN A 121 -20.31 -6.57 12.61
C ASN A 121 -19.91 -7.57 11.51
N PHE A 122 -18.90 -8.40 11.74
CA PHE A 122 -18.46 -9.43 10.78
C PHE A 122 -19.54 -10.47 10.46
N ASP A 123 -20.51 -10.67 11.35
CA ASP A 123 -21.67 -11.52 11.14
C ASP A 123 -22.62 -11.00 10.03
N LEU A 124 -22.56 -9.70 9.71
CA LEU A 124 -23.37 -9.08 8.66
C LEU A 124 -22.73 -9.21 7.26
N ILE A 125 -21.50 -9.71 7.16
CA ILE A 125 -20.80 -9.84 5.88
C ILE A 125 -21.52 -10.88 5.01
N PRO A 126 -21.93 -10.52 3.77
CA PRO A 126 -22.61 -11.47 2.89
C PRO A 126 -21.74 -12.70 2.55
N PRO A 127 -22.35 -13.88 2.37
CA PRO A 127 -21.62 -15.04 1.87
C PRO A 127 -20.97 -14.74 0.51
N GLY A 128 -19.68 -15.07 0.40
CA GLY A 128 -18.88 -14.83 -0.80
C GLY A 128 -18.16 -13.47 -0.82
N ALA A 129 -18.39 -12.60 0.16
CA ALA A 129 -17.60 -11.39 0.37
C ALA A 129 -16.38 -11.68 1.28
N SER A 130 -15.28 -10.97 1.05
CA SER A 130 -14.12 -10.98 1.93
C SER A 130 -14.38 -10.18 3.20
N GLN A 131 -13.55 -10.39 4.22
CA GLN A 131 -13.47 -9.43 5.33
C GLN A 131 -13.01 -8.06 4.81
N PRO A 132 -13.47 -6.96 5.44
CA PRO A 132 -13.04 -5.63 5.07
C PRO A 132 -11.55 -5.45 5.39
N LEU A 133 -10.79 -4.98 4.41
CA LEU A 133 -9.40 -4.59 4.57
C LEU A 133 -9.34 -3.08 4.79
N ILE A 134 -8.99 -2.68 6.01
CA ILE A 134 -8.93 -1.29 6.45
C ILE A 134 -7.48 -0.82 6.32
N LYS A 135 -7.25 0.23 5.52
CA LYS A 135 -5.93 0.81 5.27
C LYS A 135 -5.96 2.30 5.61
N PRO A 136 -5.31 2.72 6.71
CA PRO A 136 -5.06 4.12 6.97
C PRO A 136 -4.30 4.77 5.82
N ARG A 137 -4.61 6.02 5.53
CA ARG A 137 -3.92 6.86 4.56
C ARG A 137 -3.49 8.12 5.30
N SER A 138 -2.18 8.34 5.39
CA SER A 138 -1.67 9.61 5.89
C SER A 138 -1.43 10.57 4.71
N ILE A 139 -1.63 11.86 4.96
CA ILE A 139 -1.23 12.92 4.02
C ILE A 139 0.31 12.98 3.94
N ASP A 140 1.01 12.46 4.95
CA ASP A 140 2.47 12.36 5.00
C ASP A 140 3.03 11.16 4.19
N ASP A 141 2.17 10.30 3.61
CA ASP A 141 2.58 9.18 2.75
C ASP A 141 3.05 9.64 1.35
N VAL A 142 3.84 10.71 1.28
CA VAL A 142 4.36 11.28 0.04
C VAL A 142 5.69 10.60 -0.33
N PRO A 143 5.82 10.02 -1.53
CA PRO A 143 7.08 9.44 -1.96
C PRO A 143 8.19 10.50 -2.05
N ILE A 144 9.21 10.40 -1.19
CA ILE A 144 10.37 11.31 -1.20
C ILE A 144 11.46 10.91 -2.20
N LEU A 145 11.47 9.65 -2.62
CA LEU A 145 12.46 9.09 -3.54
C LEU A 145 11.81 8.07 -4.47
N ALA A 146 12.03 8.24 -5.77
CA ALA A 146 11.68 7.27 -6.79
C ALA A 146 12.95 6.78 -7.48
N LEU A 147 13.16 5.46 -7.49
CA LEU A 147 14.26 4.82 -8.19
C LEU A 147 13.71 3.96 -9.33
N THR A 148 14.24 4.14 -10.52
CA THR A 148 13.92 3.28 -11.67
C THR A 148 15.15 2.46 -12.05
N LEU A 149 15.02 1.14 -12.00
CA LEU A 149 16.06 0.23 -12.48
C LEU A 149 15.83 -0.07 -13.96
N TRP A 150 16.88 0.11 -14.76
CA TRP A 150 16.83 -0.13 -16.19
C TRP A 150 18.12 -0.77 -16.69
N SER A 151 18.00 -1.60 -17.73
CA SER A 151 19.14 -2.24 -18.39
C SER A 151 18.80 -2.63 -19.83
N ASP A 152 19.78 -2.48 -20.74
CA ASP A 152 19.73 -3.11 -22.08
C ASP A 152 20.03 -4.61 -22.05
N ARG A 153 20.64 -5.10 -20.96
CA ARG A 153 21.10 -6.49 -20.84
C ARG A 153 20.13 -7.38 -20.07
N TYR A 154 19.56 -6.84 -19.00
CA TYR A 154 18.65 -7.58 -18.12
C TYR A 154 17.21 -7.25 -18.46
N ASP A 155 16.36 -8.27 -18.46
CA ASP A 155 14.93 -8.09 -18.70
C ASP A 155 14.19 -7.62 -17.43
N HIS A 156 12.90 -7.38 -17.57
CA HIS A 156 12.02 -6.94 -16.49
C HIS A 156 11.92 -7.95 -15.33
N TYR A 157 12.17 -9.23 -15.62
CA TYR A 157 12.13 -10.31 -14.64
C TYR A 157 13.39 -10.29 -13.76
N ASP A 158 14.56 -10.22 -14.38
CA ASP A 158 15.84 -10.10 -13.68
C ASP A 158 15.95 -8.79 -12.90
N LEU A 159 15.55 -7.67 -13.51
CA LEU A 159 15.55 -6.36 -12.85
C LEU A 159 14.64 -6.32 -11.62
N ARG A 160 13.48 -6.98 -11.66
CA ARG A 160 12.58 -7.05 -10.49
C ARG A 160 13.21 -7.84 -9.34
N ARG A 161 14.00 -8.88 -9.62
CA ARG A 161 14.73 -9.62 -8.56
C ARG A 161 15.82 -8.77 -7.91
N VAL A 162 16.54 -7.98 -8.71
CA VAL A 162 17.51 -7.01 -8.18
C VAL A 162 16.78 -5.93 -7.37
N ALA A 163 15.67 -5.40 -7.88
CA ALA A 163 14.84 -4.43 -7.16
C ALA A 163 14.32 -4.97 -5.83
N ALA A 164 13.99 -6.27 -5.75
CA ALA A 164 13.54 -6.90 -4.50
C ALA A 164 14.66 -6.92 -3.45
N GLN A 165 15.90 -7.20 -3.85
CA GLN A 165 17.04 -7.12 -2.92
C GLN A 165 17.30 -5.68 -2.48
N VAL A 166 17.26 -4.72 -3.40
CA VAL A 166 17.40 -3.29 -3.08
C VAL A 166 16.29 -2.80 -2.15
N HIS A 167 15.05 -3.25 -2.38
CA HIS A 167 13.92 -2.98 -1.51
C HIS A 167 14.19 -3.44 -0.07
N ASP A 168 14.70 -4.67 0.11
CA ASP A 168 14.95 -5.24 1.44
C ASP A 168 16.10 -4.51 2.17
N GLU A 169 17.09 -4.02 1.45
CA GLU A 169 18.17 -3.19 2.02
C GLU A 169 17.67 -1.79 2.41
N ILE A 170 16.89 -1.11 1.55
CA ILE A 170 16.35 0.22 1.85
C ILE A 170 15.39 0.17 3.03
N LYS A 171 14.58 -0.89 3.14
CA LYS A 171 13.62 -1.05 4.24
C LYS A 171 14.29 -1.22 5.61
N GLN A 172 15.58 -1.56 5.67
CA GLN A 172 16.34 -1.66 6.93
C GLN A 172 16.86 -0.31 7.43
N VAL A 173 16.81 0.75 6.61
CA VAL A 173 17.25 2.08 6.99
C VAL A 173 16.30 2.68 8.02
N THR A 174 16.84 3.29 9.08
CA THR A 174 16.06 3.97 10.12
C THR A 174 15.21 5.09 9.49
N ASP A 175 13.99 5.27 10.00
CA ASP A 175 13.00 6.26 9.53
C ASP A 175 12.41 5.99 8.13
N VAL A 176 12.67 4.83 7.51
CA VAL A 176 11.94 4.37 6.32
C VAL A 176 10.67 3.63 6.74
N SER A 177 9.51 4.27 6.52
CA SER A 177 8.20 3.67 6.83
C SER A 177 7.74 2.67 5.75
N GLU A 178 7.81 3.06 4.48
CA GLU A 178 7.28 2.27 3.37
C GLU A 178 8.21 2.28 2.15
N VAL A 179 8.39 1.10 1.53
CA VAL A 179 9.07 0.96 0.25
C VAL A 179 8.15 0.17 -0.68
N LYS A 180 7.89 0.70 -1.88
CA LYS A 180 7.00 0.08 -2.88
C LYS A 180 7.80 -0.35 -4.10
N LEU A 181 7.60 -1.60 -4.53
CA LEU A 181 8.17 -2.13 -5.76
C LEU A 181 7.12 -2.15 -6.87
N ILE A 182 7.21 -1.18 -7.78
CA ILE A 182 6.27 -0.96 -8.88
C ILE A 182 6.82 -1.54 -10.18
N GLY A 183 5.97 -2.22 -10.95
CA GLY A 183 6.32 -2.77 -12.28
C GLY A 183 7.29 -3.95 -12.26
N GLY A 184 7.69 -4.43 -13.43
CA GLY A 184 8.49 -5.65 -13.58
C GLY A 184 7.67 -6.93 -13.41
N GLN A 185 8.28 -8.09 -13.69
CA GLN A 185 7.59 -9.37 -13.66
C GLN A 185 8.04 -10.19 -12.44
N ARG A 186 7.10 -10.64 -11.60
CA ARG A 186 7.40 -11.57 -10.51
C ARG A 186 7.66 -12.97 -11.06
N ARG A 187 8.44 -13.76 -10.33
CA ARG A 187 8.57 -15.20 -10.60
C ARG A 187 7.23 -15.90 -10.35
N GLN A 188 6.78 -16.68 -11.32
CA GLN A 188 5.56 -17.47 -11.24
C GLN A 188 5.82 -18.87 -11.83
N LEU A 189 5.38 -19.90 -11.10
CA LEU A 189 5.25 -21.25 -11.65
C LEU A 189 3.89 -21.36 -12.33
N ARG A 190 3.90 -21.41 -13.66
CA ARG A 190 2.69 -21.47 -14.49
C ARG A 190 2.35 -22.91 -14.81
N VAL A 191 1.15 -23.33 -14.45
CA VAL A 191 0.60 -24.66 -14.77
C VAL A 191 -0.48 -24.50 -15.83
N THR A 192 -0.17 -24.88 -17.06
CA THR A 192 -1.11 -24.83 -18.19
C THR A 192 -1.67 -26.23 -18.43
N LEU A 193 -2.94 -26.43 -18.11
CA LEU A 193 -3.61 -27.73 -18.23
C LEU A 193 -3.84 -28.11 -19.70
N ASP A 194 -3.61 -29.37 -20.05
CA ASP A 194 -3.87 -29.94 -21.37
C ASP A 194 -5.21 -30.70 -21.35
N GLU A 195 -6.21 -30.15 -22.03
CA GLU A 195 -7.57 -30.69 -22.05
C GLU A 195 -7.63 -32.14 -22.57
N ALA A 196 -6.88 -32.45 -23.63
CA ALA A 196 -6.88 -33.78 -24.23
C ALA A 196 -6.25 -34.82 -23.29
N ARG A 197 -5.14 -34.47 -22.63
CA ARG A 197 -4.47 -35.36 -21.66
C ARG A 197 -5.30 -35.55 -20.40
N MET A 198 -5.91 -34.47 -19.89
CA MET A 198 -6.83 -34.55 -18.76
C MET A 198 -8.00 -35.48 -19.04
N ALA A 199 -8.62 -35.37 -20.23
CA ALA A 199 -9.72 -36.24 -20.64
C ALA A 199 -9.29 -37.71 -20.73
N ALA A 200 -8.12 -37.99 -21.30
CA ALA A 200 -7.58 -39.35 -21.42
C ALA A 200 -7.28 -40.00 -20.05
N LEU A 201 -6.86 -39.19 -19.07
CA LEU A 201 -6.46 -39.65 -17.75
C LEU A 201 -7.55 -39.45 -16.68
N GLN A 202 -8.76 -39.04 -17.08
CA GLN A 202 -9.90 -38.78 -16.20
C GLN A 202 -9.60 -37.79 -15.06
N ALA A 203 -8.69 -36.84 -15.31
CA ALA A 203 -8.34 -35.80 -14.38
C ALA A 203 -9.22 -34.56 -14.62
N THR A 204 -9.82 -34.00 -13.56
CA THR A 204 -10.62 -32.78 -13.66
C THR A 204 -9.84 -31.56 -13.16
N PRO A 205 -10.04 -30.35 -13.73
CA PRO A 205 -9.35 -29.14 -13.26
C PRO A 205 -9.55 -28.85 -11.76
N GLY A 206 -10.76 -29.04 -11.26
CA GLY A 206 -11.07 -28.84 -9.83
C GLY A 206 -10.33 -29.83 -8.92
N HIS A 207 -10.19 -31.09 -9.35
CA HIS A 207 -9.41 -32.07 -8.61
C HIS A 207 -7.91 -31.73 -8.61
N ILE A 208 -7.36 -31.37 -9.77
CA ILE A 208 -5.95 -30.95 -9.90
C ILE A 208 -5.65 -29.76 -8.97
N LEU A 209 -6.54 -28.76 -8.94
CA LEU A 209 -6.40 -27.60 -8.07
C LEU A 209 -6.38 -28.00 -6.59
N GLY A 210 -7.29 -28.89 -6.16
CA GLY A 210 -7.32 -29.41 -4.80
C GLY A 210 -6.03 -30.17 -4.41
N MET A 211 -5.53 -31.01 -5.32
CA MET A 211 -4.29 -31.77 -5.10
C MET A 211 -3.06 -30.85 -5.02
N LEU A 212 -2.97 -29.84 -5.88
CA LEU A 212 -1.92 -28.83 -5.81
C LEU A 212 -1.95 -28.03 -4.50
N GLN A 213 -3.14 -27.61 -4.06
CA GLN A 213 -3.32 -26.91 -2.79
C GLN A 213 -2.97 -27.77 -1.57
N GLN A 214 -3.18 -29.08 -1.65
CA GLN A 214 -2.83 -30.02 -0.59
C GLN A 214 -1.33 -30.31 -0.57
N ALA A 215 -0.70 -30.44 -1.75
CA ALA A 215 0.73 -30.68 -1.88
C ALA A 215 1.58 -29.46 -1.45
N ASN A 216 1.09 -28.24 -1.67
CA ASN A 216 1.79 -27.01 -1.32
C ASN A 216 1.53 -26.54 0.12
N ARG A 217 1.69 -27.44 1.10
CA ARG A 217 1.52 -27.13 2.54
C ARG A 217 2.59 -27.84 3.36
N GLN A 218 3.04 -27.16 4.41
CA GLN A 218 3.93 -27.70 5.43
C GLN A 218 3.19 -27.73 6.77
N LEU A 219 3.22 -28.86 7.46
CA LEU A 219 2.51 -29.11 8.70
C LEU A 219 3.47 -29.62 9.77
N GLN A 220 3.53 -28.93 10.91
CA GLN A 220 4.19 -29.47 12.09
C GLN A 220 3.35 -30.64 12.63
N SER A 221 3.86 -31.85 12.49
CA SER A 221 3.14 -33.10 12.73
C SER A 221 3.34 -33.65 14.14
N GLY A 222 4.17 -32.98 14.95
CA GLY A 222 4.38 -33.29 16.36
C GLY A 222 5.82 -33.04 16.80
N SER A 223 6.17 -33.59 17.96
CA SER A 223 7.54 -33.65 18.44
C SER A 223 7.80 -34.99 19.13
N PHE A 224 9.07 -35.39 19.21
CA PHE A 224 9.49 -36.50 20.07
C PHE A 224 10.79 -36.17 20.79
N ALA A 225 10.94 -36.67 22.01
CA ALA A 225 12.16 -36.46 22.79
C ALA A 225 13.12 -37.65 22.66
N ALA A 226 14.38 -37.38 22.39
CA ALA A 226 15.45 -38.38 22.40
C ALA A 226 16.77 -37.74 22.85
N GLY A 227 17.49 -38.40 23.77
CA GLY A 227 18.82 -37.94 24.22
C GLY A 227 18.82 -36.55 24.88
N ASN A 228 17.83 -36.26 25.72
CA ASN A 228 17.63 -34.95 26.36
C ASN A 228 17.50 -33.77 25.36
N ARG A 229 16.98 -34.06 24.16
CA ARG A 229 16.61 -33.09 23.12
C ARG A 229 15.21 -33.39 22.61
N GLU A 230 14.48 -32.36 22.26
CA GLU A 230 13.18 -32.46 21.59
C GLU A 230 13.37 -32.23 20.09
N PHE A 231 12.86 -33.14 19.28
CA PHE A 231 12.89 -33.07 17.82
C PHE A 231 11.48 -32.74 17.34
N LEU A 232 11.34 -31.62 16.62
CA LEU A 232 10.10 -31.28 15.94
C LEU A 232 10.01 -32.09 14.64
N VAL A 233 8.85 -32.67 14.37
CA VAL A 233 8.57 -33.42 13.15
C VAL A 233 7.69 -32.56 12.26
N GLU A 234 8.19 -32.23 11.08
CA GLU A 234 7.45 -31.50 10.05
C GLU A 234 7.19 -32.44 8.87
N THR A 235 5.99 -32.35 8.29
CA THR A 235 5.62 -33.11 7.09
C THR A 235 5.14 -32.18 5.99
N GLY A 236 5.35 -32.63 4.75
CA GLY A 236 5.09 -31.81 3.57
C GLY A 236 6.20 -30.81 3.30
N GLY A 237 5.90 -29.83 2.46
CA GLY A 237 6.83 -28.80 2.00
C GLY A 237 6.17 -27.89 0.98
N PHE A 238 6.68 -26.69 0.82
CA PHE A 238 6.25 -25.81 -0.26
C PHE A 238 6.87 -26.26 -1.58
N LEU A 239 6.09 -26.16 -2.65
CA LEU A 239 6.56 -26.45 -4.01
C LEU A 239 7.39 -25.27 -4.50
N THR A 240 8.67 -25.52 -4.77
CA THR A 240 9.65 -24.46 -5.08
C THR A 240 10.08 -24.43 -6.54
N SER A 241 9.95 -25.56 -7.25
CA SER A 241 10.44 -25.74 -8.62
C SER A 241 9.39 -26.36 -9.55
N ALA A 242 9.53 -26.15 -10.86
CA ALA A 242 8.66 -26.79 -11.85
C ALA A 242 8.72 -28.33 -11.78
N GLU A 243 9.87 -28.88 -11.42
CA GLU A 243 10.07 -30.32 -11.26
C GLU A 243 9.24 -30.89 -10.10
N GLU A 244 9.28 -30.22 -8.94
CA GLU A 244 8.47 -30.58 -7.76
C GLU A 244 6.98 -30.47 -8.05
N VAL A 245 6.57 -29.37 -8.69
CA VAL A 245 5.17 -29.18 -9.12
C VAL A 245 4.75 -30.29 -10.08
N GLY A 246 5.60 -30.65 -11.05
CA GLY A 246 5.34 -31.72 -12.01
C GLY A 246 5.24 -33.12 -11.38
N GLN A 247 5.84 -33.34 -10.21
CA GLN A 247 5.80 -34.60 -9.45
C GLN A 247 4.57 -34.73 -8.55
N VAL A 248 3.72 -33.71 -8.47
CA VAL A 248 2.47 -33.82 -7.71
C VAL A 248 1.58 -34.87 -8.35
N VAL A 249 1.13 -35.83 -7.54
CA VAL A 249 0.18 -36.86 -7.97
C VAL A 249 -1.22 -36.24 -7.99
N VAL A 250 -1.85 -36.23 -9.16
CA VAL A 250 -3.16 -35.62 -9.40
C VAL A 250 -4.25 -36.63 -9.68
N GLY A 251 -3.95 -37.92 -9.57
CA GLY A 251 -4.92 -38.99 -9.74
C GLY A 251 -4.26 -40.35 -9.90
N VAL A 252 -5.11 -41.35 -10.16
CA VAL A 252 -4.69 -42.72 -10.48
C VAL A 252 -5.49 -43.16 -11.69
N SER A 253 -4.80 -43.65 -12.73
CA SER A 253 -5.43 -44.20 -13.93
C SER A 253 -4.86 -45.58 -14.21
N ASN A 254 -5.73 -46.58 -14.35
CA ASN A 254 -5.35 -47.99 -14.56
C ASN A 254 -4.33 -48.52 -13.53
N GLY A 255 -4.48 -48.13 -12.26
CA GLY A 255 -3.59 -48.53 -11.17
C GLY A 255 -2.20 -47.88 -11.18
N ARG A 256 -1.97 -46.87 -12.04
CA ARG A 256 -0.73 -46.09 -12.09
C ARG A 256 -0.99 -44.65 -11.61
N PRO A 257 -0.07 -44.06 -10.81
CA PRO A 257 -0.19 -42.67 -10.43
C PRO A 257 -0.08 -41.77 -11.67
N VAL A 258 -0.97 -40.78 -11.74
CA VAL A 258 -0.94 -39.73 -12.75
C VAL A 258 -0.31 -38.51 -12.12
N TYR A 259 0.79 -38.05 -12.71
CA TYR A 259 1.51 -36.87 -12.25
C TYR A 259 0.98 -35.62 -12.95
N LEU A 260 1.16 -34.44 -12.34
CA LEU A 260 0.73 -33.19 -12.95
C LEU A 260 1.39 -32.95 -14.30
N ARG A 261 2.67 -33.32 -14.45
CA ARG A 261 3.38 -33.27 -15.75
C ARG A 261 2.75 -34.11 -16.86
N ASP A 262 1.94 -35.10 -16.51
CA ASP A 262 1.26 -35.96 -17.48
C ASP A 262 0.01 -35.27 -18.05
N VAL A 263 -0.55 -34.28 -17.35
CA VAL A 263 -1.80 -33.58 -17.71
C VAL A 263 -1.64 -32.07 -17.88
N ALA A 264 -0.46 -31.52 -17.64
CA ALA A 264 -0.19 -30.09 -17.71
C ALA A 264 1.25 -29.80 -18.15
N ARG A 265 1.45 -28.63 -18.75
CA ARG A 265 2.77 -28.03 -18.95
C ARG A 265 3.09 -27.14 -17.75
N ILE A 266 4.25 -27.33 -17.15
CA ILE A 266 4.73 -26.51 -16.03
C ILE A 266 5.91 -25.67 -16.52
N GLU A 267 5.77 -24.35 -16.44
CA GLU A 267 6.80 -23.38 -16.82
C GLU A 267 7.20 -22.56 -15.59
N ASP A 268 8.51 -22.46 -15.33
CA ASP A 268 9.06 -21.57 -14.31
C ASP A 268 9.62 -20.32 -14.99
N GLY A 269 9.04 -19.16 -14.67
CA GLY A 269 9.43 -17.94 -15.35
C GLY A 269 8.69 -16.71 -14.87
N PRO A 270 8.67 -15.64 -15.67
CA PRO A 270 7.96 -14.42 -15.33
C PRO A 270 6.44 -14.59 -15.37
N GLU A 271 5.75 -13.85 -14.52
CA GLU A 271 4.32 -13.65 -14.61
C GLU A 271 3.92 -12.92 -15.90
N GLU A 272 2.64 -13.05 -16.27
CA GLU A 272 2.09 -12.28 -17.39
C GLU A 272 2.15 -10.77 -17.06
N PRO A 273 2.59 -9.92 -18.01
CA PRO A 273 2.67 -8.49 -17.77
C PRO A 273 1.30 -7.88 -17.43
N ALA A 274 1.11 -7.53 -16.16
CA ALA A 274 -0.10 -6.84 -15.69
C ALA A 274 0.08 -5.31 -15.59
N SER A 275 1.32 -4.83 -15.54
CA SER A 275 1.63 -3.40 -15.45
C SER A 275 2.94 -3.08 -16.15
N TYR A 276 3.03 -1.89 -16.73
CA TYR A 276 4.24 -1.38 -17.37
C TYR A 276 4.69 -0.11 -16.65
N VAL A 277 6.00 -0.01 -16.42
CA VAL A 277 6.64 1.22 -15.93
C VAL A 277 7.50 1.75 -17.05
N LEU A 278 7.19 2.97 -17.49
CA LEU A 278 7.95 3.69 -18.49
C LEU A 278 8.68 4.83 -17.79
N PHE A 279 9.95 5.02 -18.12
CA PHE A 279 10.69 6.21 -17.71
C PHE A 279 11.10 6.99 -18.96
N GLY A 280 10.90 8.30 -18.91
CA GLY A 280 11.33 9.22 -19.95
C GLY A 280 12.49 10.05 -19.44
N GLN A 281 13.43 10.34 -20.32
CA GLN A 281 14.47 11.32 -20.05
C GLN A 281 14.03 12.68 -20.60
N GLY A 282 13.80 13.64 -19.72
CA GLY A 282 13.57 15.03 -20.11
C GLY A 282 14.86 15.68 -20.65
N PRO A 283 14.76 16.81 -21.36
CA PRO A 283 15.92 17.53 -21.91
C PRO A 283 16.93 18.02 -20.86
N ALA A 284 16.59 17.98 -19.56
CA ALA A 284 17.44 18.41 -18.44
C ALA A 284 18.25 17.27 -17.78
N VAL A 285 18.25 16.05 -18.33
CA VAL A 285 18.93 14.87 -17.74
C VAL A 285 20.45 15.02 -17.65
N GLU A 286 21.04 16.00 -18.34
CA GLU A 286 22.46 16.35 -18.21
C GLU A 286 22.84 16.86 -16.81
N TYR A 287 21.88 17.26 -15.96
CA TYR A 287 22.13 17.85 -14.63
C TYR A 287 21.80 16.96 -13.42
N SER A 288 21.24 15.75 -13.62
CA SER A 288 20.91 14.85 -12.52
C SER A 288 21.70 13.54 -12.64
N HIS A 289 22.89 13.53 -12.05
CA HIS A 289 23.68 12.32 -11.93
C HIS A 289 23.10 11.40 -10.85
N THR A 290 22.49 10.28 -11.26
CA THR A 290 22.90 8.90 -10.95
C THR A 290 21.95 7.95 -11.68
N LEU A 291 22.12 7.84 -13.00
CA LEU A 291 21.57 6.72 -13.77
C LEU A 291 22.54 5.55 -13.65
N ILE A 292 22.15 4.50 -12.94
CA ILE A 292 22.90 3.24 -12.93
C ILE A 292 22.51 2.45 -14.18
N GLY A 293 23.38 2.50 -15.21
CA GLY A 293 23.18 1.80 -16.48
C GLY A 293 23.25 2.75 -17.67
N LYS A 294 24.39 2.79 -18.37
CA LYS A 294 24.61 3.63 -19.54
C LYS A 294 24.09 2.96 -20.82
N SER A 295 22.97 3.43 -21.37
CA SER A 295 22.72 3.81 -22.78
C SER A 295 21.29 4.36 -22.89
N VAL A 296 21.00 5.26 -23.83
CA VAL A 296 19.64 5.83 -23.98
C VAL A 296 19.33 5.95 -25.47
N HIS A 297 18.20 5.40 -25.88
CA HIS A 297 17.53 5.75 -27.13
C HIS A 297 16.20 6.45 -26.81
N PRO A 298 15.89 7.60 -27.43
CA PRO A 298 14.63 8.31 -27.19
C PRO A 298 13.47 7.55 -27.85
N LEU A 299 12.41 7.26 -27.09
CA LEU A 299 11.16 6.79 -27.66
C LEU A 299 10.21 7.96 -27.92
N SER A 300 9.70 8.00 -29.15
CA SER A 300 8.62 8.85 -29.62
C SER A 300 7.33 8.57 -28.86
N GLN A 301 6.61 9.66 -28.58
CA GLN A 301 5.34 9.74 -27.87
C GLN A 301 4.36 8.59 -28.16
N VAL A 302 3.89 7.94 -27.10
CA VAL A 302 2.66 7.15 -27.10
C VAL A 302 1.79 7.64 -25.94
N GLN A 303 0.58 8.07 -26.29
CA GLN A 303 -0.48 8.58 -25.42
C GLN A 303 -0.94 7.51 -24.42
N PRO A 304 -1.20 7.81 -23.14
CA PRO A 304 -1.77 6.84 -22.22
C PRO A 304 -3.31 6.83 -22.31
N GLU A 305 -3.90 5.71 -22.71
CA GLU A 305 -5.26 5.36 -22.30
C GLU A 305 -5.22 4.72 -20.92
N GLY A 306 -5.92 5.34 -19.96
CA GLY A 306 -6.47 4.69 -18.78
C GLY A 306 -5.49 4.08 -17.78
N SER A 307 -4.78 4.90 -17.01
CA SER A 307 -4.22 4.46 -15.71
C SER A 307 -5.10 4.96 -14.57
N LEU A 308 -5.79 4.02 -13.90
CA LEU A 308 -6.37 4.23 -12.58
C LEU A 308 -5.25 4.41 -11.55
N PHE A 309 -4.75 5.63 -11.37
CA PHE A 309 -4.10 6.05 -10.13
C PHE A 309 -4.36 7.54 -9.92
N ALA A 310 -4.70 7.86 -8.67
CA ALA A 310 -4.98 9.16 -8.06
C ALA A 310 -4.70 10.39 -8.93
N ALA A 311 -5.75 11.17 -9.19
CA ALA A 311 -5.60 12.54 -9.65
C ALA A 311 -4.76 13.34 -8.63
N PRO A 312 -3.85 14.22 -9.08
CA PRO A 312 -3.17 15.14 -8.19
C PRO A 312 -4.19 16.10 -7.56
N ILE A 313 -4.10 16.28 -6.25
CA ILE A 313 -5.03 17.06 -5.41
C ILE A 313 -5.00 18.57 -5.77
N ASP A 314 -4.00 19.02 -6.53
CA ASP A 314 -3.82 20.43 -6.90
C ASP A 314 -4.88 20.99 -7.84
N GLU A 315 -5.65 20.17 -8.56
CA GLU A 315 -6.60 20.68 -9.56
C GLU A 315 -7.99 21.03 -9.00
N GLN A 316 -8.28 20.73 -7.72
CA GLN A 316 -9.59 21.04 -7.12
C GLN A 316 -9.62 22.29 -6.23
N LEU A 317 -8.47 22.87 -5.88
CA LEU A 317 -8.41 24.09 -5.06
C LEU A 317 -8.52 25.39 -5.86
N SER A 318 -8.35 25.37 -7.19
CA SER A 318 -8.48 26.59 -8.02
C SER A 318 -9.93 26.95 -8.37
N ALA A 319 -10.90 26.07 -8.14
CA ALA A 319 -12.30 26.29 -8.53
C ALA A 319 -13.16 26.99 -7.45
N VAL A 320 -12.65 27.18 -6.23
CA VAL A 320 -13.42 27.80 -5.12
C VAL A 320 -13.04 29.27 -4.89
N SER A 321 -12.01 29.80 -5.55
CA SER A 321 -11.63 31.22 -5.41
C SER A 321 -12.35 32.19 -6.39
N SER A 322 -13.38 31.74 -7.10
CA SER A 322 -14.14 32.61 -7.99
C SER A 322 -15.64 32.31 -8.01
N GLN A 323 -16.30 32.45 -6.85
CA GLN A 323 -17.67 32.98 -6.70
C GLN A 323 -17.82 33.65 -5.34
#